data_AF-A0AAU0KFG5-F1
#
_entry.id   AF-A0AAU0KFG5-F1
#
_cell.length_a   1.000
_cell.length_b   1.000
_cell.length_c   1.000
_cell.angle_alpha   90.00
_cell.angle_beta   90.00
_cell.angle_gamma   90.00
#
_symmetry.space_group_name_H-M   'P 1'
#
loop_
_entity.id
_entity.type
_entity.pdbx_description
1 polymer ?
#
loop_
_entity_poly.entity_id
_entity_poly.type
_entity_poly.pdbx_seq_one_letter_code
_entity_poly.pdbx_strand_id
1 'polypeptide(L)'
;MPYTGPIPLFLVANVIFFAMQSLTNTNIVSSQLDSHLYNQDWSILAQRLVSNHLETMHMTMESYAPIFNEAVVTNAKSLIILMVAPFTLLLPVMFFRARRPFVAHIVFSLHLYTFLLLLFCVCITIAAVDVLFGGAGLNSAPMDNVLSLLNLAACAVYLYIATGRVYGGNGIMRAIKIAILAPAVATILLGYRFVIFLITLYST
;
A
#
# COMPACT_ATOMS: atom_id res chain seq x y z
N MET A 1 -20.93 20.24 -13.73
CA MET A 1 -20.02 19.09 -13.89
C MET A 1 -20.37 18.09 -12.79
N PRO A 2 -20.66 16.81 -13.09
CA PRO A 2 -21.04 15.86 -12.04
C PRO A 2 -19.81 15.59 -11.18
N TYR A 3 -19.90 15.95 -9.90
CA TYR A 3 -18.89 15.67 -8.89
C TYR A 3 -18.81 14.15 -8.74
N THR A 4 -17.86 13.49 -9.43
CA THR A 4 -17.65 12.05 -9.24
C THR A 4 -17.32 11.83 -7.77
N GLY A 5 -18.14 11.03 -7.09
CA GLY A 5 -17.94 10.74 -5.69
C GLY A 5 -16.55 10.12 -5.42
N PRO A 6 -16.08 10.16 -4.16
CA PRO A 6 -14.77 9.63 -3.76
C PRO A 6 -14.58 8.14 -4.04
N ILE A 7 -15.68 7.37 -4.04
CA ILE A 7 -15.66 5.92 -4.25
C ILE A 7 -15.35 5.59 -5.72
N PRO A 8 -16.10 6.09 -6.74
CA PRO A 8 -15.74 5.90 -8.14
C PRO A 8 -14.30 6.30 -8.47
N LEU A 9 -13.83 7.42 -7.91
CA LEU A 9 -12.48 7.90 -8.15
C LEU A 9 -11.42 6.92 -7.62
N PHE A 10 -11.61 6.40 -6.40
CA PHE A 10 -10.75 5.37 -5.82
C PHE A 10 -10.73 4.09 -6.67
N LEU A 11 -11.91 3.63 -7.11
CA LEU A 11 -12.00 2.42 -7.95
C LEU A 11 -11.30 2.60 -9.30
N VAL A 12 -11.46 3.75 -9.95
CA VAL A 12 -10.76 4.05 -11.20
C VAL A 12 -9.25 4.11 -10.99
N ALA A 13 -8.78 4.82 -9.96
CA ALA A 13 -7.36 4.87 -9.63
C ALA A 13 -6.79 3.49 -9.32
N ASN A 14 -7.59 2.64 -8.66
CA ASN A 14 -7.22 1.27 -8.37
C ASN A 14 -7.06 0.39 -9.62
N VAL A 15 -8.02 0.47 -10.55
CA VAL A 15 -7.94 -0.24 -11.83
C VAL A 15 -6.72 0.23 -12.64
N ILE A 16 -6.49 1.54 -12.72
CA ILE A 16 -5.32 2.10 -13.41
C ILE A 16 -4.03 1.59 -12.77
N PHE A 17 -3.96 1.58 -11.44
CA PHE A 17 -2.80 1.11 -10.71
C PHE A 17 -2.47 -0.36 -11.00
N PHE A 18 -3.46 -1.24 -10.96
CA PHE A 18 -3.24 -2.65 -11.28
C PHE A 18 -2.95 -2.88 -12.76
N ALA A 19 -3.55 -2.11 -13.66
CA ALA A 19 -3.22 -2.16 -15.08
C ALA A 19 -1.75 -1.77 -15.30
N MET A 20 -1.28 -0.69 -14.68
CA MET A 20 0.14 -0.27 -14.74
C MET A 20 1.08 -1.32 -14.16
N GLN A 21 0.76 -1.91 -13.01
CA GLN A 21 1.56 -3.02 -12.45
C GLN A 21 1.66 -4.21 -13.40
N SER A 22 0.53 -4.59 -14.02
CA SER A 22 0.49 -5.70 -14.98
C SER A 22 1.29 -5.40 -16.25
N LEU A 23 1.30 -4.14 -16.72
CA LEU A 23 2.05 -3.74 -17.91
C LEU A 23 3.57 -3.69 -17.65
N THR A 24 3.97 -3.25 -16.47
CA THR A 24 5.39 -3.07 -16.11
C THR A 24 6.00 -4.34 -15.47
N ASN A 25 5.19 -5.36 -15.14
CA ASN A 25 5.60 -6.53 -14.35
C ASN A 25 6.24 -6.18 -12.99
N THR A 26 5.98 -4.98 -12.45
CA THR A 26 6.49 -4.51 -11.16
C THR A 26 5.41 -4.61 -10.10
N ASN A 27 5.65 -5.39 -9.05
CA ASN A 27 4.71 -5.55 -7.95
C ASN A 27 5.15 -4.73 -6.73
N ILE A 28 4.54 -3.54 -6.56
CA ILE A 28 4.81 -2.68 -5.39
C ILE A 28 3.90 -3.05 -4.21
N VAL A 29 2.71 -3.61 -4.47
CA VAL A 29 1.71 -3.87 -3.43
C VAL A 29 1.67 -5.35 -3.03
N SER A 30 1.87 -6.24 -4.00
CA SER A 30 2.04 -7.68 -3.83
C SER A 30 3.53 -8.03 -3.82
N SER A 31 4.18 -8.04 -2.65
CA SER A 31 5.53 -8.61 -2.57
C SER A 31 5.48 -10.09 -2.98
N GLN A 32 6.37 -10.51 -3.89
CA GLN A 32 6.51 -11.93 -4.26
C GLN A 32 6.90 -12.76 -3.04
N LEU A 33 6.66 -14.08 -3.09
CA LEU A 33 6.95 -15.00 -1.99
C LEU A 33 8.38 -14.83 -1.45
N ASP A 34 9.37 -14.71 -2.33
CA ASP A 34 10.78 -14.51 -1.94
C ASP A 34 11.00 -13.19 -1.17
N SER A 35 10.30 -12.13 -1.55
CA SER A 35 10.37 -10.87 -0.82
C SER A 35 9.81 -11.01 0.59
N HIS A 36 8.73 -11.78 0.78
CA HIS A 36 8.18 -12.07 2.11
C HIS A 36 9.10 -12.96 2.95
N LEU A 37 9.82 -13.88 2.32
CA LEU A 37 10.70 -14.83 3.01
C LEU A 37 12.06 -14.24 3.39
N TYR A 38 12.57 -13.24 2.67
CA TYR A 38 13.95 -12.76 2.89
C TYR A 38 14.06 -11.25 3.15
N ASN A 39 13.11 -10.44 2.67
CA ASN A 39 13.23 -8.97 2.69
C ASN A 39 12.16 -8.27 3.55
N GLN A 40 11.38 -8.98 4.36
CA GLN A 40 10.39 -8.39 5.26
C GLN A 40 10.73 -8.66 6.73
N ASP A 41 10.28 -7.76 7.61
CA ASP A 41 10.52 -7.82 9.06
C ASP A 41 9.94 -9.09 9.71
N TRP A 42 8.97 -9.74 9.05
CA TRP A 42 8.35 -11.00 9.49
C TRP A 42 8.88 -12.24 8.76
N SER A 43 9.99 -12.14 8.03
CA SER A 43 10.63 -13.21 7.25
C SER A 43 10.76 -14.53 8.01
N ILE A 44 11.21 -14.49 9.27
CA ILE A 44 11.37 -15.68 10.12
C ILE A 44 10.03 -16.38 10.37
N LEU A 45 8.96 -15.62 10.61
CA LEU A 45 7.63 -16.17 10.82
C LEU A 45 7.04 -16.68 9.49
N ALA A 46 7.22 -15.95 8.40
CA ALA A 46 6.78 -16.37 7.06
C ALA A 46 7.45 -17.69 6.65
N GLN A 47 8.76 -17.83 6.85
CA GLN A 47 9.48 -19.07 6.56
C GLN A 47 8.91 -20.26 7.35
N ARG A 48 8.63 -20.08 8.65
CA ARG A 48 8.03 -21.13 9.49
C ARG A 48 6.61 -21.50 9.09
N LEU A 49 5.79 -20.51 8.75
CA LEU A 49 4.41 -20.75 8.32
C LEU A 49 4.36 -21.45 6.96
N VAL A 50 5.21 -21.03 6.02
CA VAL A 50 5.34 -21.65 4.70
C VAL A 50 5.90 -23.08 4.83
N SER A 51 6.95 -23.30 5.62
CA SER A 51 7.51 -24.65 5.81
C SER A 51 6.48 -25.62 6.37
N ASN A 52 5.73 -25.21 7.41
CA ASN A 52 4.68 -26.05 8.00
C ASN A 52 3.54 -26.34 7.00
N HIS A 53 3.18 -25.36 6.17
CA HIS A 53 2.14 -25.52 5.15
C HIS A 53 2.61 -26.44 4.01
N LEU A 54 3.86 -26.28 3.55
CA LEU A 54 4.46 -27.15 2.52
C LEU A 54 4.60 -28.61 3.00
N GLU A 55 4.97 -28.82 4.27
CA GLU A 55 5.01 -30.15 4.87
C GLU A 55 3.61 -30.78 4.91
N THR A 56 2.58 -29.99 5.23
CA THR A 56 1.18 -30.48 5.28
C THR A 56 0.64 -30.80 3.89
N MET A 57 0.98 -30.00 2.87
CA MET A 57 0.52 -30.16 1.48
C MET A 57 1.40 -31.11 0.65
N HIS A 58 2.52 -31.59 1.21
CA HIS A 58 3.53 -32.41 0.52
C HIS A 58 4.03 -31.78 -0.78
N MET A 59 4.15 -30.45 -0.80
CA MET A 59 4.61 -29.68 -1.95
C MET A 59 6.03 -29.17 -1.74
N THR A 60 6.78 -29.02 -2.83
CA THR A 60 8.08 -28.37 -2.81
C THR A 60 7.92 -26.87 -3.03
N MET A 61 8.86 -26.09 -2.47
CA MET A 61 8.90 -24.63 -2.62
C MET A 61 8.84 -24.18 -4.09
N GLU A 62 9.55 -24.88 -4.98
CA GLU A 62 9.58 -24.59 -6.43
C GLU A 62 8.20 -24.75 -7.10
N SER A 63 7.40 -25.72 -6.64
CA SER A 63 6.05 -25.95 -7.16
C SER A 63 5.00 -24.99 -6.58
N TYR A 64 5.21 -24.51 -5.35
CA TYR A 64 4.27 -23.63 -4.64
C TYR A 64 4.44 -22.15 -4.98
N ALA A 65 5.68 -21.69 -5.20
CA ALA A 65 6.00 -20.30 -5.51
C ALA A 65 5.15 -19.68 -6.65
N PRO A 66 4.96 -20.33 -7.83
CA PRO A 66 4.14 -19.75 -8.89
C PRO A 66 2.66 -19.63 -8.51
N ILE A 67 2.10 -20.64 -7.82
CA ILE A 67 0.70 -20.67 -7.37
C ILE A 67 0.44 -19.54 -6.37
N PHE A 68 1.33 -19.40 -5.39
CA PHE A 68 1.25 -18.33 -4.40
C PHE A 68 1.37 -16.94 -5.04
N ASN A 69 2.32 -16.76 -5.95
CA ASN A 69 2.53 -15.47 -6.61
C ASN A 69 1.31 -15.02 -7.42
N GLU A 70 0.62 -15.94 -8.10
CA GLU A 70 -0.62 -15.63 -8.84
C GLU A 70 -1.79 -15.29 -7.88
N ALA A 71 -1.94 -16.10 -6.82
CA ALA A 71 -3.00 -15.90 -5.83
C ALA A 71 -2.83 -14.58 -5.04
N VAL A 72 -1.60 -14.22 -4.66
CA VAL A 72 -1.30 -12.96 -3.97
C VAL A 72 -1.66 -11.75 -4.82
N VAL A 73 -1.35 -11.76 -6.12
CA VAL A 73 -1.69 -10.65 -7.03
C VAL A 73 -3.21 -10.48 -7.14
N THR A 74 -3.94 -11.59 -7.19
CA THR A 74 -5.41 -11.56 -7.28
C THR A 74 -6.04 -11.06 -5.99
N ASN A 75 -5.58 -11.56 -4.84
CA ASN A 75 -6.05 -11.12 -3.52
C ASN A 75 -5.72 -9.64 -3.27
N ALA A 76 -4.55 -9.17 -3.72
CA ALA A 76 -4.17 -7.77 -3.62
C ALA A 76 -5.13 -6.82 -4.35
N LYS A 77 -5.72 -7.24 -5.48
CA LYS A 77 -6.68 -6.42 -6.23
C LYS A 77 -7.93 -6.11 -5.41
N SER A 78 -8.48 -7.13 -4.75
CA SER A 78 -9.73 -7.02 -4.00
C SER A 78 -9.53 -6.42 -2.62
N LEU A 79 -8.40 -6.70 -1.97
CA LEU A 79 -8.18 -6.34 -0.57
C LEU A 79 -7.65 -4.92 -0.37
N ILE A 80 -7.26 -4.19 -1.42
CA ILE A 80 -6.66 -2.86 -1.25
C ILE A 80 -7.60 -1.84 -0.59
N ILE A 81 -8.92 -2.05 -0.69
CA ILE A 81 -9.93 -1.25 0.00
C ILE A 81 -9.93 -1.52 1.51
N LEU A 82 -9.45 -2.69 1.95
CA LEU A 82 -9.31 -3.04 3.36
C LEU A 82 -8.39 -2.07 4.10
N MET A 83 -7.42 -1.47 3.42
CA MET A 83 -6.48 -0.49 3.99
C MET A 83 -7.17 0.83 4.36
N VAL A 84 -8.28 1.15 3.69
CA VAL A 84 -9.09 2.36 3.91
C VAL A 84 -9.78 2.28 5.29
N ALA A 85 -10.22 1.09 5.70
CA ALA A 85 -10.96 0.88 6.95
C ALA A 85 -10.15 1.24 8.23
N PRO A 86 -8.96 0.66 8.49
CA PRO A 86 -8.19 0.97 9.71
C PRO A 86 -7.74 2.43 9.72
N PHE A 87 -7.37 3.00 8.56
CA PHE A 87 -7.01 4.41 8.48
C PHE A 87 -8.18 5.32 8.82
N THR A 88 -9.38 5.00 8.30
CA THR A 88 -10.61 5.76 8.59
C THR A 88 -10.95 5.72 10.07
N LEU A 89 -10.71 4.61 10.77
CA LEU A 89 -10.92 4.49 12.22
C LEU A 89 -9.88 5.28 13.04
N LEU A 90 -8.67 5.43 12.53
CA LEU A 90 -7.59 6.16 13.20
C LEU A 90 -7.83 7.69 13.16
N LEU A 91 -8.44 8.21 12.09
CA LEU A 91 -8.75 9.63 11.94
C LEU A 91 -9.65 10.23 13.03
N PRO A 92 -10.81 9.65 13.43
CA PRO A 92 -11.63 10.21 14.49
C PRO A 92 -10.93 10.15 15.85
N VAL A 93 -10.07 9.16 16.12
CA VAL A 93 -9.26 9.11 17.34
C VAL A 93 -8.28 10.28 17.39
N MET A 94 -7.60 10.57 16.28
CA MET A 94 -6.63 11.67 16.18
C MET A 94 -7.26 13.07 16.05
N PHE A 95 -8.46 13.16 15.48
CA PHE A 95 -9.20 14.40 15.25
C PHE A 95 -10.51 14.46 16.02
N PHE A 96 -10.56 13.85 17.21
CA PHE A 96 -11.78 13.81 18.04
C PHE A 96 -12.36 15.21 18.31
N ARG A 97 -11.49 16.22 18.37
CA ARG A 97 -11.84 17.61 18.66
C ARG A 97 -12.44 18.37 17.48
N ALA A 98 -12.35 17.83 16.25
CA ALA A 98 -12.83 18.48 15.04
C ALA A 98 -14.34 18.31 14.79
N ARG A 99 -15.03 17.43 15.54
CA ARG A 99 -16.49 17.18 15.49
C ARG A 99 -17.05 17.07 14.05
N ARG A 100 -16.36 16.37 13.16
CA ARG A 100 -16.82 16.08 11.79
C ARG A 100 -17.60 14.76 11.76
N PRO A 101 -18.58 14.61 10.84
CA PRO A 101 -19.30 13.35 10.69
C PRO A 101 -18.34 12.24 10.21
N PHE A 102 -18.61 10.99 10.59
CA PHE A 102 -17.74 9.85 10.25
C PHE A 102 -17.54 9.68 8.73
N VAL A 103 -18.55 10.02 7.94
CA VAL A 103 -18.48 10.02 6.48
C VAL A 103 -17.35 10.93 5.96
N ALA A 104 -17.07 12.06 6.61
CA ALA A 104 -15.96 12.93 6.20
C ALA A 104 -14.59 12.24 6.34
N HIS A 105 -14.42 11.38 7.35
CA HIS A 105 -13.21 10.57 7.53
C HIS A 105 -13.09 9.51 6.43
N ILE A 106 -14.19 8.83 6.06
CA ILE A 106 -14.21 7.86 4.94
C ILE A 106 -13.79 8.54 3.63
N VAL A 107 -14.43 9.68 3.31
CA VAL A 107 -14.13 10.44 2.09
C VAL A 107 -12.68 10.89 2.06
N PHE A 108 -12.13 11.34 3.19
CA PHE A 108 -10.74 11.73 3.31
C PHE A 108 -9.78 10.57 3.05
N SER A 109 -10.02 9.41 3.69
CA SER A 109 -9.22 8.21 3.50
C SER A 109 -9.23 7.76 2.04
N LEU A 110 -10.40 7.75 1.39
CA LEU A 110 -10.52 7.39 -0.02
C LEU A 110 -9.69 8.32 -0.93
N HIS A 111 -9.73 9.63 -0.69
CA HIS A 111 -8.90 10.57 -1.45
C HIS A 111 -7.41 10.36 -1.21
N LEU A 112 -7.01 10.11 0.04
CA LEU A 112 -5.61 9.81 0.37
C LEU A 112 -5.13 8.55 -0.37
N TYR A 113 -5.88 7.45 -0.30
CA TYR A 113 -5.49 6.21 -0.97
C TYR A 113 -5.56 6.33 -2.49
N THR A 114 -6.51 7.10 -3.04
CA THR A 114 -6.52 7.44 -4.48
C THR A 114 -5.22 8.15 -4.88
N PHE A 115 -4.82 9.18 -4.12
CA PHE A 115 -3.58 9.90 -4.34
C PHE A 115 -2.36 8.97 -4.26
N LEU A 116 -2.29 8.11 -3.24
CA LEU A 116 -1.20 7.14 -3.08
C LEU A 116 -1.13 6.15 -4.25
N LEU A 117 -2.26 5.63 -4.72
CA LEU A 117 -2.30 4.72 -5.87
C LEU A 117 -1.76 5.40 -7.12
N LEU A 118 -2.19 6.62 -7.39
CA LEU A 118 -1.69 7.40 -8.53
C LEU A 118 -0.19 7.73 -8.39
N LEU A 119 0.24 8.07 -7.17
CA LEU A 119 1.66 8.31 -6.89
C LEU A 119 2.50 7.05 -7.14
N PHE A 120 2.02 5.88 -6.72
CA PHE A 120 2.68 4.63 -7.04
C PHE A 120 2.70 4.34 -8.55
N CYS A 121 1.65 4.69 -9.31
CA CYS A 121 1.70 4.60 -10.79
C CYS A 121 2.84 5.44 -11.37
N VAL A 122 3.04 6.66 -10.84
CA VAL A 122 4.14 7.54 -11.26
C VAL A 122 5.49 6.90 -10.91
N CYS A 123 5.66 6.38 -9.69
CA CYS A 123 6.89 5.69 -9.30
C CYS A 123 7.19 4.46 -10.17
N ILE A 124 6.17 3.65 -10.49
CA ILE A 124 6.29 2.50 -11.41
C ILE A 124 6.76 2.98 -12.78
N THR A 125 6.18 4.06 -13.29
CA THR A 125 6.56 4.61 -14.59
C THR A 125 8.00 5.10 -14.61
N ILE A 126 8.43 5.80 -13.56
CA ILE A 126 9.82 6.26 -13.41
C ILE A 126 10.77 5.07 -13.36
N ALA A 127 10.45 4.03 -12.60
CA ALA A 127 11.24 2.81 -12.54
C ALA A 127 11.27 2.06 -13.87
N ALA A 128 10.15 2.01 -14.61
CA ALA A 128 10.07 1.40 -15.94
C ALA A 128 10.99 2.12 -16.92
N VAL A 129 10.97 3.45 -16.89
CA VAL A 129 11.83 4.30 -17.74
C VAL A 129 13.29 4.07 -17.40
N ASP A 130 13.66 3.97 -16.12
CA ASP A 130 15.03 3.64 -15.70
C ASP A 130 15.51 2.31 -16.30
N VAL A 131 14.67 1.27 -16.28
CA VAL A 131 14.97 -0.03 -16.90
C VAL A 131 15.16 0.10 -18.42
N LEU A 132 14.33 0.90 -19.10
CA LEU A 132 14.47 1.15 -20.54
C LEU A 132 15.79 1.83 -20.91
N PHE A 133 16.34 2.65 -20.01
CA PHE A 133 17.65 3.28 -20.17
C PHE A 133 18.83 2.42 -19.68
N GLY A 134 18.59 1.15 -19.35
CA GLY A 134 19.62 0.20 -18.92
C GLY A 134 19.92 0.20 -17.42
N GLY A 135 19.08 0.87 -16.62
CA GLY A 135 19.11 0.79 -15.16
C GLY A 135 18.48 -0.50 -14.63
N ALA A 136 18.66 -0.76 -13.34
CA ALA A 136 18.07 -1.94 -12.67
C ALA A 136 16.66 -1.65 -12.11
N GLY A 137 16.11 -0.44 -12.29
CA GLY A 137 14.79 -0.05 -11.81
C GLY A 137 14.67 -0.22 -10.29
N LEU A 138 13.54 -0.78 -9.85
CA LEU A 138 13.27 -1.08 -8.43
C LEU A 138 14.20 -2.14 -7.83
N ASN A 139 14.95 -2.91 -8.64
CA ASN A 139 15.94 -3.86 -8.11
C ASN A 139 17.22 -3.15 -7.62
N SER A 140 17.39 -1.88 -7.96
CA SER A 140 18.47 -1.05 -7.45
C SER A 140 18.11 -0.50 -6.08
N ALA A 141 18.82 -0.94 -5.03
CA ALA A 141 18.67 -0.42 -3.66
C ALA A 141 18.63 1.12 -3.55
N PRO A 142 19.48 1.91 -4.25
CA PRO A 142 19.37 3.37 -4.20
C PRO A 142 18.08 3.89 -4.85
N MET A 143 17.61 3.27 -5.93
CA MET A 143 16.37 3.69 -6.60
C MET A 143 15.14 3.40 -5.75
N ASP A 144 15.07 2.21 -5.14
CA ASP A 144 13.99 1.85 -4.22
C ASP A 144 13.96 2.76 -2.98
N ASN A 145 15.12 3.08 -2.41
CA ASN A 145 15.23 4.02 -1.29
C ASN A 145 14.75 5.43 -1.67
N VAL A 146 15.16 5.94 -2.84
CA VAL A 146 14.74 7.26 -3.32
C VAL A 146 13.24 7.31 -3.58
N LEU A 147 12.67 6.29 -4.24
CA LEU A 147 11.23 6.22 -4.49
C LEU A 147 10.43 6.06 -3.20
N SER A 148 10.92 5.28 -2.24
CA SER A 148 10.31 5.14 -0.91
C SER A 148 10.32 6.44 -0.13
N LEU A 149 11.45 7.17 -0.13
CA LEU A 149 11.56 8.48 0.52
C LEU A 149 10.65 9.52 -0.15
N LEU A 150 10.59 9.52 -1.50
CA LEU A 150 9.71 10.39 -2.27
C LEU A 150 8.24 10.10 -1.94
N ASN A 151 7.85 8.83 -1.87
CA ASN A 151 6.49 8.43 -1.50
C ASN A 151 6.13 8.90 -0.08
N LEU A 152 7.02 8.70 0.89
CA LEU A 152 6.81 9.13 2.26
C LEU A 152 6.69 10.66 2.35
N ALA A 153 7.57 11.40 1.66
CA ALA A 153 7.55 12.85 1.62
C ALA A 153 6.26 13.39 0.97
N ALA A 154 5.87 12.85 -0.19
CA ALA A 154 4.66 13.23 -0.90
C ALA A 154 3.39 12.91 -0.07
N CYS A 155 3.36 11.75 0.61
CA CYS A 155 2.30 11.39 1.54
C CYS A 155 2.20 12.40 2.69
N ALA A 156 3.32 12.74 3.33
CA ALA A 156 3.36 13.71 4.42
C ALA A 156 2.90 15.11 3.96
N VAL A 157 3.35 15.57 2.78
CA VAL A 157 2.91 16.86 2.19
C VAL A 157 1.42 16.85 1.89
N TYR A 158 0.91 15.78 1.27
CA TYR A 158 -0.52 15.65 0.98
C TYR A 158 -1.35 15.66 2.27
N LEU A 159 -0.97 14.87 3.27
CA LEU A 159 -1.60 14.88 4.59
C LEU A 159 -1.56 16.28 5.21
N TYR A 160 -0.44 17.00 5.12
CA TYR A 160 -0.32 18.36 5.65
C TYR A 160 -1.33 19.33 5.06
N ILE A 161 -1.44 19.33 3.73
CA ILE A 161 -2.36 20.22 3.01
C ILE A 161 -3.81 19.80 3.23
N ALA A 162 -4.11 18.51 3.08
CA ALA A 162 -5.48 17.99 3.17
C ALA A 162 -6.05 18.12 4.57
N THR A 163 -5.24 17.84 5.61
CA THR A 163 -5.67 17.98 7.01
C THR A 163 -5.98 19.43 7.35
N GLY A 164 -5.17 20.37 6.86
CA GLY A 164 -5.40 21.80 7.04
C GLY A 164 -6.73 22.27 6.45
N ARG A 165 -7.12 21.74 5.28
CA ARG A 165 -8.39 22.08 4.62
C ARG A 165 -9.62 21.45 5.27
N VAL A 166 -9.54 20.19 5.71
CA VAL A 166 -10.72 19.43 6.16
C VAL A 166 -11.00 19.61 7.66
N TYR A 167 -9.97 19.49 8.48
CA TYR A 167 -10.13 19.46 9.94
C TYR A 167 -9.93 20.83 10.58
N GLY A 168 -9.27 21.77 9.90
CA GLY A 168 -8.90 23.06 10.47
C GLY A 168 -7.86 22.90 11.59
N GLY A 169 -6.80 23.71 11.57
CA GLY A 169 -5.77 23.63 12.60
C GLY A 169 -4.49 24.37 12.22
N ASN A 170 -3.96 25.11 13.17
CA ASN A 170 -2.79 25.97 13.01
C ASN A 170 -1.52 25.29 13.55
N GLY A 171 -0.41 25.48 12.83
CA GLY A 171 0.95 25.31 13.37
C GLY A 171 1.38 23.90 13.76
N ILE A 172 2.14 23.82 14.86
CA ILE A 172 2.92 22.65 15.32
C ILE A 172 2.06 21.42 15.58
N MET A 173 0.84 21.60 16.10
CA MET A 173 -0.08 20.48 16.37
C MET A 173 -0.46 19.72 15.08
N ARG A 174 -0.53 20.42 13.95
CA ARG A 174 -0.73 19.79 12.64
C ARG A 174 0.49 18.97 12.24
N ALA A 175 1.69 19.52 12.42
CA ALA A 175 2.95 18.82 12.12
C ALA A 175 3.13 17.54 12.95
N ILE A 176 2.84 17.59 14.27
CA ILE A 176 2.90 16.42 15.15
C ILE A 176 1.94 15.32 14.66
N LYS A 177 0.71 15.68 14.31
CA LYS A 177 -0.26 14.70 13.80
C LYS A 177 0.20 14.04 12.51
N ILE A 178 0.88 14.77 11.64
CA ILE A 178 1.38 14.22 10.36
C ILE A 178 2.60 13.34 10.57
N ALA A 179 3.47 13.73 11.51
CA ALA A 179 4.58 12.89 11.94
C ALA A 179 4.12 11.54 12.51
N ILE A 180 2.87 11.42 12.96
CA ILE A 180 2.24 10.16 13.38
C ILE A 180 1.49 9.49 12.21
N LEU A 181 0.70 10.25 11.45
CA LEU A 181 -0.15 9.70 10.38
C LEU A 181 0.65 9.15 9.19
N ALA A 182 1.73 9.82 8.78
CA ALA A 182 2.54 9.37 7.66
C ALA A 182 3.17 7.99 7.92
N PRO A 183 3.85 7.74 9.06
CA PRO A 183 4.31 6.39 9.38
C PRO A 183 3.14 5.43 9.64
N ALA A 184 2.01 5.87 10.19
CA ALA A 184 0.85 4.99 10.33
C ALA A 184 0.33 4.45 8.98
N VAL A 185 0.34 5.26 7.91
CA VAL A 185 0.03 4.80 6.55
C VAL A 185 1.02 3.73 6.09
N ALA A 186 2.32 3.94 6.33
CA ALA A 186 3.35 2.94 6.01
C ALA A 186 3.15 1.64 6.80
N THR A 187 2.83 1.74 8.10
CA THR A 187 2.53 0.58 8.95
C THR A 187 1.28 -0.17 8.47
N ILE A 188 0.23 0.56 8.05
CA ILE A 188 -0.97 -0.07 7.47
C ILE A 188 -0.63 -0.77 6.15
N LEU A 189 0.25 -0.19 5.33
CA LEU A 189 0.76 -0.83 4.11
C LEU A 189 1.51 -2.14 4.39
N LEU A 190 2.38 -2.15 5.39
CA LEU A 190 3.09 -3.35 5.82
C LEU A 190 2.14 -4.40 6.41
N GLY A 191 1.24 -4.00 7.32
CA GLY A 191 0.26 -4.90 7.91
C GLY A 191 -0.66 -5.52 6.87
N TYR A 192 -1.06 -4.75 5.86
CA TYR A 192 -1.84 -5.24 4.73
C TYR A 192 -1.09 -6.31 3.92
N ARG A 193 0.20 -6.10 3.61
CA ARG A 193 1.03 -7.11 2.93
C ARG A 193 1.09 -8.41 3.73
N PHE A 194 1.21 -8.31 5.05
CA PHE A 194 1.18 -9.47 5.94
C PHE A 194 -0.19 -10.19 5.94
N VAL A 195 -1.29 -9.43 5.98
CA VAL A 195 -2.66 -9.99 5.91
C VAL A 195 -2.90 -10.72 4.60
N ILE A 196 -2.47 -10.16 3.46
CA ILE A 196 -2.57 -10.85 2.16
C ILE A 196 -1.76 -12.12 2.14
N PHE A 197 -0.54 -12.10 2.69
CA PHE A 197 0.30 -13.28 2.79
C PHE A 197 -0.42 -14.40 3.55
N LEU A 198 -0.99 -14.10 4.73
CA LEU A 198 -1.74 -15.07 5.52
C LEU A 198 -3.00 -15.57 4.79
N ILE A 199 -3.82 -14.67 4.25
CA ILE A 199 -5.04 -15.03 3.53
C ILE A 199 -4.69 -15.95 2.35
N THR A 200 -3.64 -15.62 1.61
CA THR A 200 -3.22 -16.44 0.47
C THR A 200 -2.70 -17.80 0.92
N LEU A 201 -1.89 -17.87 1.97
CA LEU A 201 -1.36 -19.12 2.52
C LEU A 201 -2.46 -20.05 3.05
N TYR A 202 -3.54 -19.53 3.61
CA TYR A 202 -4.66 -20.35 4.11
C TYR A 202 -5.78 -20.58 3.08
N SER A 203 -5.79 -19.84 1.98
CA SER A 203 -6.77 -19.98 0.89
C SER A 203 -6.31 -20.94 -0.20
N THR A 204 -5.02 -21.29 -0.23
CA THR A 204 -4.42 -22.23 -1.18
C THR A 204 -4.18 -23.56 -0.48
#